data_AF-A0A836RE28-F1
#
_entry.id   AF-A0A836RE28-F1
#
_cell.length_a   1.000
_cell.length_b   1.000
_cell.length_c   1.000
_cell.angle_alpha   90.00
_cell.angle_beta   90.00
_cell.angle_gamma   90.00
#
_symmetry.space_group_name_H-M   'P 1'
#
loop_
_entity.id
_entity.type
_entity.pdbx_description
1 polymer ?
#
loop_
_entity_poly.entity_id
_entity_poly.type
_entity_poly.pdbx_seq_one_letter_code
_entity_poly.pdbx_strand_id
1 'polypeptide(L)'
;GKDCPITYGELIKDRPIFAFDKVRYYKEAIGGVVAKTEELALIAVDKIKVTYNPLPVIIDPKDALEEKDVIIREVPPSSEVVYNPIEGTNIFHHVVIKKGNTKEAFKEAGLVVENEFRIGSMNHVQIEPHGAIALWELDGTLTVWSSTQAPFTVRATLAEIFELPINKVRVIAYYVGGGFGGKSDVGIEPMVALLAKHTPGHPVKVILSREEVFHGTFLRGNFWGKVKTAVTKEGKIMAEEVVLPWDLVVVVSLEERL
;
A
#
# COMPACT_ATOMS: atom_id res chain seq x y z
N GLY A 1 -17.16 -3.83 0.76
CA GLY A 1 -16.44 -3.61 2.04
C GLY A 1 -17.27 -3.85 3.28
N LYS A 2 -18.46 -3.24 3.41
CA LYS A 2 -19.24 -3.25 4.67
C LYS A 2 -19.57 -4.63 5.24
N ASP A 3 -19.73 -5.64 4.38
CA ASP A 3 -20.02 -7.02 4.81
C ASP A 3 -18.79 -7.74 5.40
N CYS A 4 -17.59 -7.17 5.23
CA CYS A 4 -16.33 -7.69 5.76
C CYS A 4 -15.40 -6.52 6.13
N PRO A 5 -15.67 -5.80 7.22
CA PRO A 5 -14.91 -4.61 7.63
C PRO A 5 -13.60 -5.01 8.33
N ILE A 6 -12.87 -5.96 7.75
CA ILE A 6 -11.59 -6.44 8.25
C ILE A 6 -10.48 -5.63 7.60
N THR A 7 -9.58 -5.13 8.43
CA THR A 7 -8.36 -4.47 8.00
C THR A 7 -7.14 -5.33 8.34
N TYR A 8 -6.09 -5.18 7.55
CA TYR A 8 -4.85 -5.94 7.65
C TYR A 8 -3.65 -5.06 7.30
N GLY A 9 -2.47 -5.63 7.50
CA GLY A 9 -1.19 -5.03 7.18
C GLY A 9 -0.14 -5.58 8.14
N GLU A 10 1.11 -5.69 7.68
CA GLU A 10 2.17 -6.35 8.44
C GLU A 10 2.52 -5.59 9.73
N LEU A 11 2.52 -4.26 9.67
CA LEU A 11 2.93 -3.41 10.80
C LEU A 11 1.78 -2.51 11.29
N ILE A 12 1.01 -1.95 10.34
CA ILE A 12 -0.19 -1.16 10.60
C ILE A 12 -1.36 -1.85 9.93
N LYS A 13 -2.39 -2.13 10.70
CA LYS A 13 -3.55 -2.91 10.25
C LYS A 13 -4.63 -2.02 9.63
N ASP A 14 -4.27 -1.07 8.76
CA ASP A 14 -5.19 -0.04 8.25
C ASP A 14 -5.75 -0.32 6.85
N ARG A 15 -5.34 -1.41 6.20
CA ARG A 15 -5.73 -1.73 4.82
C ARG A 15 -6.97 -2.61 4.83
N PRO A 16 -8.11 -2.16 4.29
CA PRO A 16 -9.28 -3.02 4.19
C PRO A 16 -9.06 -4.08 3.09
N ILE A 17 -9.65 -5.27 3.22
CA ILE A 17 -9.71 -6.24 2.11
C ILE A 17 -10.47 -5.64 0.92
N PHE A 18 -11.62 -5.03 1.23
CA PHE A 18 -12.39 -4.21 0.32
C PHE A 18 -12.76 -2.92 1.04
N ALA A 19 -12.53 -1.77 0.42
CA ALA A 19 -12.84 -0.47 0.98
C ALA A 19 -14.26 -0.43 1.55
N PHE A 20 -14.34 0.10 2.77
CA PHE A 20 -15.58 0.44 3.45
C PHE A 20 -15.44 1.87 3.99
N ASP A 21 -16.58 2.53 4.13
CA ASP A 21 -16.78 3.94 4.51
C ASP A 21 -16.20 5.00 3.55
N LYS A 22 -14.95 4.84 3.11
CA LYS A 22 -14.32 5.71 2.11
C LYS A 22 -13.35 4.94 1.22
N VAL A 23 -13.17 5.45 0.00
CA VAL A 23 -12.11 5.07 -0.92
C VAL A 23 -10.95 6.05 -0.77
N ARG A 24 -9.74 5.53 -0.65
CA ARG A 24 -8.52 6.28 -0.32
C ARG A 24 -7.69 6.61 -1.55
N TYR A 25 -7.79 5.81 -2.61
CA TYR A 25 -7.05 6.01 -3.85
C TYR A 25 -7.80 5.44 -5.06
N TYR A 26 -7.47 5.93 -6.25
CA TYR A 26 -8.06 5.45 -7.49
C TYR A 26 -7.81 3.94 -7.69
N LYS A 27 -8.88 3.19 -8.02
CA LYS A 27 -8.91 1.72 -8.13
C LYS A 27 -8.66 0.94 -6.82
N GLU A 28 -8.85 1.54 -5.65
CA GLU A 28 -9.00 0.74 -4.42
C GLU A 28 -10.20 -0.20 -4.56
N ALA A 29 -10.00 -1.49 -4.29
CA ALA A 29 -11.05 -2.50 -4.45
C ALA A 29 -12.20 -2.26 -3.45
N ILE A 30 -13.44 -2.21 -3.93
CA ILE A 30 -14.64 -1.93 -3.10
C ILE A 30 -15.52 -3.17 -2.86
N GLY A 31 -15.34 -4.22 -3.66
CA GLY A 31 -16.06 -5.48 -3.64
C GLY A 31 -15.57 -6.40 -4.76
N GLY A 32 -16.15 -7.60 -4.86
CA GLY A 32 -15.78 -8.58 -5.88
C GLY A 32 -16.98 -9.45 -6.30
N VAL A 33 -16.87 -10.04 -7.49
CA VAL A 33 -17.87 -10.93 -8.07
C VAL A 33 -17.21 -12.27 -8.38
N VAL A 34 -17.89 -13.36 -8.05
CA VAL A 34 -17.47 -14.72 -8.42
C VAL A 34 -18.46 -15.27 -9.43
N ALA A 35 -17.96 -15.78 -10.55
CA ALA A 35 -18.75 -16.43 -11.59
C ALA A 35 -18.03 -17.65 -12.16
N LYS A 36 -18.75 -18.48 -12.91
CA LYS A 36 -18.20 -19.70 -13.53
C LYS A 36 -17.19 -19.42 -14.64
N THR A 37 -17.25 -18.23 -15.24
CA THR A 37 -16.35 -17.77 -16.29
C THR A 37 -15.99 -16.31 -16.05
N GLU A 38 -14.84 -15.89 -16.58
CA GLU A 38 -14.38 -14.50 -16.53
C GLU A 38 -15.37 -13.54 -17.20
N GLU A 39 -15.90 -13.92 -18.37
CA GLU A 39 -16.90 -13.13 -19.10
C GLU A 39 -18.15 -12.83 -18.25
N LEU A 40 -18.67 -13.84 -17.54
CA LEU A 40 -19.82 -13.66 -16.65
C LEU A 40 -19.48 -12.78 -15.44
N ALA A 41 -18.24 -12.86 -14.93
CA ALA A 41 -17.79 -11.99 -13.84
C ALA A 41 -17.75 -10.53 -14.29
N LEU A 42 -17.18 -10.25 -15.49
CA LEU A 42 -17.12 -8.90 -16.06
C LEU A 42 -18.52 -8.30 -16.28
N ILE A 43 -19.43 -9.07 -16.92
CA ILE A 43 -20.81 -8.64 -17.13
C ILE A 43 -21.53 -8.33 -15.81
N ALA A 44 -21.26 -9.12 -14.76
CA ALA A 44 -21.87 -8.91 -13.45
C ALA A 44 -21.26 -7.71 -12.71
N VAL A 45 -19.95 -7.45 -12.85
CA VAL A 45 -19.29 -6.24 -12.31
C VAL A 45 -19.88 -4.97 -12.92
N ASP A 46 -20.14 -4.93 -14.23
CA ASP A 46 -20.72 -3.76 -14.92
C ASP A 46 -22.13 -3.36 -14.43
N LYS A 47 -22.83 -4.33 -13.82
CA LYS A 47 -24.16 -4.12 -13.23
C LYS A 47 -24.10 -3.49 -11.84
N ILE A 48 -22.94 -3.49 -11.19
CA ILE A 48 -22.76 -2.87 -9.88
C ILE A 48 -22.80 -1.35 -10.07
N LYS A 49 -23.67 -0.68 -9.29
CA LYS A 49 -23.77 0.78 -9.25
C LYS A 49 -23.32 1.26 -7.88
N VAL A 50 -22.40 2.21 -7.88
CA VAL A 50 -21.85 2.81 -6.66
C VAL A 50 -21.93 4.32 -6.79
N THR A 51 -22.43 4.97 -5.75
CA THR A 51 -22.49 6.42 -5.65
C THR A 51 -21.43 6.88 -4.66
N TYR A 52 -20.62 7.86 -5.06
CA TYR A 52 -19.57 8.45 -4.25
C TYR A 52 -19.93 9.88 -3.89
N ASN A 53 -19.58 10.28 -2.67
CA ASN A 53 -19.49 11.69 -2.29
C ASN A 53 -18.00 12.06 -2.37
N PRO A 54 -17.58 12.89 -3.33
CA PRO A 54 -16.18 13.27 -3.48
C PRO A 54 -15.62 13.91 -2.20
N LEU A 55 -14.40 13.54 -1.85
CA LEU A 55 -13.62 14.13 -0.77
C LEU A 55 -12.44 14.91 -1.36
N PRO A 56 -11.89 15.92 -0.65
CA PRO A 56 -10.65 16.56 -1.07
C PRO A 56 -9.53 15.53 -1.26
N VAL A 57 -8.70 15.74 -2.27
CA VAL A 57 -7.62 14.82 -2.64
C VAL A 57 -6.28 15.46 -2.30
N ILE A 58 -5.40 14.68 -1.66
CA ILE A 58 -4.01 15.05 -1.38
C ILE A 58 -3.10 14.09 -2.13
N ILE A 59 -2.17 14.62 -2.93
CA ILE A 59 -1.26 13.83 -3.77
C ILE A 59 0.21 14.12 -3.43
N ASP A 60 0.53 15.37 -3.08
CA ASP A 60 1.89 15.77 -2.71
C ASP A 60 2.10 15.54 -1.19
N PRO A 61 3.13 14.78 -0.77
CA PRO A 61 3.42 14.53 0.62
C PRO A 61 3.79 15.80 1.39
N LYS A 62 4.22 16.86 0.70
CA LYS A 62 4.39 18.19 1.29
C LYS A 62 3.06 18.77 1.74
N ASP A 63 2.03 18.70 0.89
CA ASP A 63 0.69 19.20 1.21
C ASP A 63 0.05 18.36 2.33
N ALA A 64 0.31 17.04 2.34
CA ALA A 64 -0.16 16.14 3.39
C ALA A 64 0.37 16.47 4.80
N LEU A 65 1.52 17.15 4.91
CA LEU A 65 2.05 17.62 6.20
C LEU A 65 1.31 18.85 6.74
N GLU A 66 0.80 19.68 5.84
CA GLU A 66 0.16 20.96 6.18
C GLU A 66 -1.35 20.79 6.36
N GLU A 67 -1.96 19.87 5.61
CA GLU A 67 -3.39 19.57 5.64
C GLU A 67 -3.80 18.78 6.91
N LYS A 68 -4.77 19.31 7.65
CA LYS A 68 -5.25 18.78 8.93
C LYS A 68 -6.72 18.40 8.90
N ASP A 69 -7.49 18.93 7.94
CA ASP A 69 -8.92 18.72 7.85
C ASP A 69 -9.27 17.45 7.06
N VAL A 70 -8.29 16.88 6.35
CA VAL A 70 -8.46 15.69 5.51
C VAL A 70 -7.53 14.58 5.99
N ILE A 71 -8.08 13.63 6.74
CA ILE A 71 -7.36 12.44 7.21
C ILE A 71 -7.61 11.27 6.27
N ILE A 72 -6.57 10.81 5.58
CA ILE A 72 -6.65 9.73 4.59
C ILE A 72 -6.80 8.37 5.30
N ARG A 73 -5.95 8.10 6.29
CA ARG A 73 -5.92 6.84 7.05
C ARG A 73 -5.87 7.11 8.54
N GLU A 74 -6.67 6.34 9.26
CA GLU A 74 -6.61 6.27 10.73
C GLU A 74 -5.77 5.05 11.11
N VAL A 75 -4.92 5.19 12.12
CA VAL A 75 -4.11 4.08 12.63
C VAL A 75 -4.95 3.27 13.62
N PRO A 76 -5.27 2.00 13.34
CA PRO A 76 -6.10 1.23 14.25
C PRO A 76 -5.36 0.91 15.55
N PRO A 77 -6.07 0.84 16.69
CA PRO A 77 -5.46 0.52 18.00
C PRO A 77 -4.71 -0.82 18.05
N SER A 78 -5.01 -1.74 17.13
CA SER A 78 -4.41 -3.08 17.03
C SER A 78 -3.07 -3.12 16.29
N SER A 79 -2.52 -1.97 15.88
CA SER A 79 -1.25 -1.86 15.16
C SER A 79 -0.04 -1.97 16.10
N GLU A 80 1.08 -2.49 15.60
CA GLU A 80 2.31 -2.59 16.39
C GLU A 80 3.04 -1.24 16.51
N VAL A 81 3.66 -0.96 17.66
CA VAL A 81 4.29 0.33 18.02
C VAL A 81 5.68 0.53 17.38
N VAL A 82 5.94 -0.09 16.23
CA VAL A 82 7.23 0.08 15.53
C VAL A 82 7.32 1.45 14.86
N TYR A 83 6.17 2.07 14.55
CA TYR A 83 6.07 3.40 14.00
C TYR A 83 5.61 4.44 15.03
N ASN A 84 5.86 5.71 14.71
CA ASN A 84 5.55 6.89 15.53
C ASN A 84 4.52 7.74 14.76
N PRO A 85 3.28 7.26 14.61
CA PRO A 85 2.23 8.05 13.97
C PRO A 85 1.89 9.26 14.84
N ILE A 86 1.49 10.35 14.19
CA ILE A 86 0.99 11.54 14.88
C ILE A 86 -0.54 11.56 14.72
N GLU A 87 -1.24 11.33 15.82
CA GLU A 87 -2.71 11.29 15.85
C GLU A 87 -3.32 12.58 15.30
N GLY A 88 -4.39 12.44 14.51
CA GLY A 88 -5.06 13.57 13.87
C GLY A 88 -4.27 14.21 12.73
N THR A 89 -3.30 13.49 12.14
CA THR A 89 -2.53 13.95 10.97
C THR A 89 -2.36 12.82 9.94
N ASN A 90 -1.87 13.16 8.74
CA ASN A 90 -1.46 12.16 7.74
C ASN A 90 -0.02 11.63 7.96
N ILE A 91 0.61 11.93 9.10
CA ILE A 91 1.99 11.52 9.41
C ILE A 91 1.98 10.14 10.05
N PHE A 92 2.29 9.13 9.25
CA PHE A 92 2.32 7.72 9.69
C PHE A 92 3.56 7.39 10.55
N HIS A 93 4.68 8.08 10.31
CA HIS A 93 5.94 7.86 11.02
C HIS A 93 6.81 9.11 10.95
N HIS A 94 7.33 9.52 12.11
CA HIS A 94 8.23 10.65 12.21
C HIS A 94 9.53 10.23 12.91
N VAL A 95 10.66 10.50 12.25
CA VAL A 95 12.00 10.24 12.78
C VAL A 95 12.86 11.49 12.62
N VAL A 96 13.59 11.82 13.68
CA VAL A 96 14.55 12.91 13.68
C VAL A 96 15.92 12.35 14.02
N ILE A 97 16.83 12.36 13.04
CA ILE A 97 18.22 11.95 13.23
C ILE A 97 19.07 13.20 13.48
N LYS A 98 19.75 13.25 14.63
CA LYS A 98 20.66 14.36 14.98
C LYS A 98 22.05 13.81 15.24
N LYS A 99 23.06 14.37 14.58
CA LYS A 99 24.47 14.00 14.75
C LYS A 99 25.36 15.24 14.66
N GLY A 100 26.21 15.45 15.66
CA GLY A 100 27.10 16.61 15.72
C GLY A 100 26.37 17.94 15.95
N ASN A 101 27.08 19.06 15.72
CA ASN A 101 26.55 20.41 15.87
C ASN A 101 26.36 21.09 14.49
N THR A 102 25.25 20.78 13.82
CA THR A 102 24.96 21.33 12.49
C THR A 102 24.83 22.85 12.49
N LYS A 103 24.31 23.45 13.58
CA LYS A 103 24.13 24.90 13.70
C LYS A 103 25.46 25.66 13.60
N GLU A 104 26.50 25.16 14.27
CA GLU A 104 27.85 25.74 14.22
C GLU A 104 28.48 25.55 12.84
N ALA A 105 28.38 24.34 12.28
CA ALA A 105 28.88 24.04 10.95
C ALA A 105 28.24 24.93 9.84
N PHE A 106 26.95 25.24 9.93
CA PHE A 106 26.30 26.18 9.00
C PHE A 106 26.76 27.63 9.19
N LYS A 107 27.11 28.02 10.43
CA LYS A 107 27.61 29.38 10.72
C LYS A 107 29.03 29.60 10.19
N GLU A 108 29.86 28.56 10.21
CA GLU A 108 31.26 28.60 9.77
C GLU A 108 31.44 28.24 8.28
N ALA A 109 30.35 27.87 7.60
CA ALA A 109 30.39 27.42 6.22
C ALA A 109 30.99 28.47 5.28
N GLY A 110 31.86 28.02 4.37
CA GLY A 110 32.35 28.85 3.27
C GLY A 110 31.29 29.08 2.19
N LEU A 111 30.39 28.12 2.02
CA LEU A 111 29.22 28.19 1.14
C LEU A 111 28.11 27.30 1.72
N VAL A 112 26.87 27.75 1.58
CA VAL A 112 25.68 26.96 1.89
C VAL A 112 24.85 26.83 0.62
N VAL A 113 24.52 25.60 0.25
CA VAL A 113 23.70 25.28 -0.91
C VAL A 113 22.39 24.68 -0.43
N GLU A 114 21.27 25.12 -0.99
CA GLU A 114 19.93 24.63 -0.65
C GLU A 114 19.22 24.21 -1.94
N ASN A 115 18.71 22.99 -1.97
CA ASN A 115 18.02 22.42 -3.12
C ASN A 115 16.73 21.74 -2.68
N GLU A 116 15.74 21.76 -3.58
CA GLU A 116 14.54 20.94 -3.47
C GLU A 116 14.56 19.86 -4.56
N PHE A 117 14.20 18.65 -4.15
CA PHE A 117 14.12 17.48 -5.01
C PHE A 117 12.71 16.91 -4.95
N ARG A 118 12.22 16.46 -6.10
CA ARG A 118 10.97 15.71 -6.21
C ARG A 118 11.24 14.44 -7.01
N ILE A 119 10.74 13.32 -6.51
CA ILE A 119 10.71 12.07 -7.27
C ILE A 119 9.28 11.58 -7.30
N GLY A 120 8.76 11.36 -8.52
CA GLY A 120 7.43 10.83 -8.72
C GLY A 120 7.31 9.36 -8.31
N SER A 121 6.08 8.90 -8.22
CA SER A 121 5.76 7.50 -7.93
C SER A 121 6.28 6.60 -9.04
N MET A 122 6.80 5.42 -8.69
CA MET A 122 7.33 4.46 -9.67
C MET A 122 6.71 3.08 -9.47
N ASN A 123 6.23 2.49 -10.57
CA ASN A 123 5.78 1.11 -10.58
C ASN A 123 6.97 0.17 -10.84
N HIS A 124 6.87 -1.05 -10.33
CA HIS A 124 7.88 -2.09 -10.45
C HIS A 124 7.92 -2.73 -11.85
N VAL A 125 6.80 -2.69 -12.58
CA VAL A 125 6.65 -3.16 -13.98
C VAL A 125 7.17 -4.59 -14.21
N GLN A 126 7.01 -5.47 -13.24
CA GLN A 126 7.18 -6.91 -13.45
C GLN A 126 6.30 -7.39 -14.61
N ILE A 127 6.84 -8.24 -15.49
CA ILE A 127 6.15 -8.67 -16.71
C ILE A 127 4.92 -9.51 -16.38
N GLU A 128 5.00 -10.37 -15.36
CA GLU A 128 3.85 -11.11 -14.83
C GLU A 128 3.02 -10.21 -13.90
N PRO A 129 1.72 -9.96 -14.20
CA PRO A 129 0.83 -9.25 -13.29
C PRO A 129 0.68 -9.94 -11.92
N HIS A 130 0.09 -9.26 -10.95
CA HIS A 130 -0.33 -9.89 -9.70
C HIS A 130 -1.48 -10.87 -9.98
N GLY A 131 -1.38 -12.07 -9.41
CA GLY A 131 -2.39 -13.10 -9.59
C GLY A 131 -2.38 -14.08 -8.42
N ALA A 132 -3.56 -14.55 -8.05
CA ALA A 132 -3.73 -15.56 -7.04
C ALA A 132 -4.91 -16.48 -7.35
N ILE A 133 -4.82 -17.72 -6.86
CA ILE A 133 -5.90 -18.69 -6.83
C ILE A 133 -6.08 -19.08 -5.37
N ALA A 134 -7.30 -18.99 -4.85
CA ALA A 134 -7.62 -19.48 -3.52
C ALA A 134 -8.66 -20.60 -3.59
N LEU A 135 -8.44 -21.64 -2.81
CA LEU A 135 -9.38 -22.73 -2.59
C LEU A 135 -9.67 -22.79 -1.09
N TRP A 136 -10.92 -22.54 -0.74
CA TRP A 136 -11.45 -22.76 0.59
C TRP A 136 -12.13 -24.13 0.61
N GLU A 137 -11.57 -25.08 1.34
CA GLU A 137 -12.09 -26.44 1.41
C GLU A 137 -13.33 -26.52 2.30
N LEU A 138 -14.14 -27.57 2.11
CA LEU A 138 -15.33 -27.82 2.92
C LEU A 138 -15.01 -28.04 4.42
N ASP A 139 -13.78 -28.46 4.73
CA ASP A 139 -13.28 -28.68 6.10
C ASP A 139 -12.66 -27.41 6.74
N GLY A 140 -12.77 -26.26 6.06
CA GLY A 140 -12.25 -24.97 6.50
C GLY A 140 -10.76 -24.74 6.21
N THR A 141 -10.07 -25.67 5.54
CA THR A 141 -8.66 -25.48 5.14
C THR A 141 -8.58 -24.51 3.96
N LEU A 142 -7.63 -23.56 4.02
CA LEU A 142 -7.37 -22.57 2.97
C LEU A 142 -6.06 -22.89 2.26
N THR A 143 -6.12 -23.11 0.94
CA THR A 143 -4.93 -23.17 0.08
C THR A 143 -4.92 -21.99 -0.89
N VAL A 144 -3.81 -21.26 -0.97
CA VAL A 144 -3.62 -20.14 -1.89
C VAL A 144 -2.37 -20.36 -2.74
N TRP A 145 -2.53 -20.32 -4.06
CA TRP A 145 -1.42 -20.19 -5.00
C TRP A 145 -1.28 -18.72 -5.36
N SER A 146 -0.15 -18.09 -5.03
CA SER A 146 0.04 -16.66 -5.27
C SER A 146 1.34 -16.39 -6.01
N SER A 147 1.28 -15.38 -6.89
CA SER A 147 2.46 -14.71 -7.43
C SER A 147 2.99 -13.73 -6.36
N THR A 148 3.78 -14.25 -5.42
CA THR A 148 4.27 -13.52 -4.24
C THR A 148 5.74 -13.80 -3.95
N GLN A 149 6.45 -12.82 -3.40
CA GLN A 149 7.81 -12.95 -2.87
C GLN A 149 7.82 -13.27 -1.37
N ALA A 150 6.67 -13.19 -0.68
CA ALA A 150 6.56 -13.34 0.77
C ALA A 150 5.47 -14.35 1.18
N PRO A 151 5.54 -15.62 0.73
CA PRO A 151 4.46 -16.60 0.97
C PRO A 151 4.20 -16.87 2.46
N PHE A 152 5.22 -16.74 3.33
CA PHE A 152 5.06 -16.92 4.76
C PHE A 152 4.31 -15.76 5.43
N THR A 153 4.61 -14.51 5.03
CA THR A 153 3.89 -13.32 5.48
C THR A 153 2.44 -13.39 5.03
N VAL A 154 2.20 -13.71 3.76
CA VAL A 154 0.84 -13.95 3.24
C VAL A 154 0.12 -15.02 4.07
N ARG A 155 0.76 -16.15 4.36
CA ARG A 155 0.15 -17.22 5.17
C ARG A 155 -0.24 -16.73 6.57
N ALA A 156 0.66 -16.01 7.24
CA ALA A 156 0.42 -15.48 8.58
C ALA A 156 -0.74 -14.47 8.58
N THR A 157 -0.74 -13.54 7.63
CA THR A 157 -1.80 -12.53 7.49
C THR A 157 -3.15 -13.14 7.16
N LEU A 158 -3.22 -14.14 6.27
CA LEU A 158 -4.48 -14.83 5.98
C LEU A 158 -5.00 -15.62 7.18
N ALA A 159 -4.11 -16.27 7.95
CA ALA A 159 -4.49 -16.97 9.17
C ALA A 159 -5.06 -15.99 10.20
N GLU A 160 -4.45 -14.81 10.35
CA GLU A 160 -4.95 -13.76 11.24
C GLU A 160 -6.30 -13.20 10.78
N ILE A 161 -6.38 -12.73 9.53
CA ILE A 161 -7.59 -12.11 8.95
C ILE A 161 -8.81 -13.01 9.10
N PHE A 162 -8.63 -14.32 8.88
CA PHE A 162 -9.73 -15.28 8.88
C PHE A 162 -9.84 -16.09 10.17
N GLU A 163 -9.06 -15.74 11.20
CA GLU A 163 -9.03 -16.42 12.50
C GLU A 163 -8.82 -17.95 12.36
N LEU A 164 -7.98 -18.34 11.40
CA LEU A 164 -7.65 -19.73 11.15
C LEU A 164 -6.37 -20.14 11.89
N PRO A 165 -6.30 -21.36 12.44
CA PRO A 165 -5.04 -21.95 12.85
C PRO A 165 -4.04 -21.93 11.70
N ILE A 166 -2.78 -21.56 11.95
CA ILE A 166 -1.77 -21.41 10.89
C ILE A 166 -1.55 -22.70 10.07
N ASN A 167 -1.78 -23.88 10.67
CA ASN A 167 -1.68 -25.19 10.01
C ASN A 167 -2.88 -25.50 9.09
N LYS A 168 -3.96 -24.71 9.15
CA LYS A 168 -5.10 -24.75 8.22
C LYS A 168 -4.92 -23.79 7.03
N VAL A 169 -3.82 -23.04 6.96
CA VAL A 169 -3.52 -22.12 5.85
C VAL A 169 -2.25 -22.56 5.14
N ARG A 170 -2.34 -22.79 3.83
CA ARG A 170 -1.22 -23.15 2.97
C ARG A 170 -1.08 -22.12 1.84
N VAL A 171 0.08 -21.48 1.75
CA VAL A 171 0.42 -20.58 0.64
C VAL A 171 1.53 -21.20 -0.19
N ILE A 172 1.33 -21.22 -1.51
CA ILE A 172 2.24 -21.82 -2.49
C ILE A 172 2.63 -20.73 -3.49
N ALA A 173 3.93 -20.42 -3.53
CA ALA A 173 4.52 -19.60 -4.60
C ALA A 173 5.32 -20.53 -5.52
N TYR A 174 4.93 -20.60 -6.80
CA TYR A 174 5.67 -21.34 -7.83
C TYR A 174 6.68 -20.41 -8.52
N TYR A 175 6.81 -20.49 -9.84
CA TYR A 175 7.59 -19.55 -10.63
C TYR A 175 6.93 -18.18 -10.61
N VAL A 176 7.68 -17.16 -10.18
CA VAL A 176 7.23 -15.77 -10.12
C VAL A 176 7.95 -14.97 -11.21
N GLY A 177 7.19 -14.40 -12.15
CA GLY A 177 7.68 -13.63 -13.30
C GLY A 177 8.10 -12.20 -12.94
N GLY A 178 8.93 -12.08 -11.91
CA GLY A 178 9.42 -10.81 -11.35
C GLY A 178 8.49 -10.22 -10.29
N GLY A 179 9.06 -9.37 -9.45
CA GLY A 179 8.35 -8.66 -8.38
C GLY A 179 9.03 -7.35 -7.99
N PHE A 180 10.37 -7.34 -7.89
CA PHE A 180 11.19 -6.14 -7.65
C PHE A 180 10.79 -5.32 -6.41
N GLY A 181 10.15 -5.96 -5.42
CA GLY A 181 9.58 -5.29 -4.25
C GLY A 181 8.06 -5.19 -4.30
N GLY A 182 7.46 -5.11 -5.49
CA GLY A 182 6.01 -4.98 -5.69
C GLY A 182 5.19 -6.22 -5.33
N LYS A 183 5.85 -7.37 -5.08
CA LYS A 183 5.21 -8.62 -4.62
C LYS A 183 5.75 -9.08 -3.25
N SER A 184 6.45 -8.21 -2.51
CA SER A 184 7.05 -8.53 -1.21
C SER A 184 6.13 -8.33 -0.02
N ASP A 185 5.00 -7.66 -0.19
CA ASP A 185 3.97 -7.46 0.83
C ASP A 185 2.67 -8.19 0.41
N VAL A 186 1.72 -8.32 1.34
CA VAL A 186 0.43 -8.99 1.14
C VAL A 186 -0.44 -8.14 0.22
N GLY A 187 -0.61 -8.60 -1.01
CA GLY A 187 -1.33 -7.91 -2.07
C GLY A 187 -2.80 -8.34 -2.13
N ILE A 188 -3.16 -8.99 -3.23
CA ILE A 188 -4.55 -9.37 -3.55
C ILE A 188 -5.01 -10.64 -2.82
N GLU A 189 -4.12 -11.36 -2.15
CA GLU A 189 -4.42 -12.68 -1.57
C GLU A 189 -5.59 -12.68 -0.58
N PRO A 190 -5.72 -11.69 0.35
CA PRO A 190 -6.88 -11.62 1.23
C PRO A 190 -8.21 -11.47 0.48
N MET A 191 -8.21 -10.70 -0.61
CA MET A 191 -9.38 -10.51 -1.47
C MET A 191 -9.79 -11.83 -2.12
N VAL A 192 -8.85 -12.54 -2.73
CA VAL A 192 -9.13 -13.81 -3.42
C VAL A 192 -9.57 -14.90 -2.43
N ALA A 193 -8.93 -14.97 -1.26
CA ALA A 193 -9.30 -15.90 -0.20
C ALA A 193 -10.70 -15.62 0.37
N LEU A 194 -11.06 -14.34 0.57
CA LEU A 194 -12.40 -13.96 1.01
C LEU A 194 -13.46 -14.39 -0.01
N LEU A 195 -13.21 -14.16 -1.30
CA LEU A 195 -14.13 -14.60 -2.36
C LEU A 195 -14.27 -16.13 -2.38
N ALA A 196 -13.16 -16.87 -2.24
CA ALA A 196 -13.18 -18.34 -2.17
C ALA A 196 -13.94 -18.86 -0.95
N LYS A 197 -13.90 -18.17 0.20
CA LYS A 197 -14.67 -18.50 1.40
C LYS A 197 -16.19 -18.53 1.13
N HIS A 198 -16.67 -17.70 0.20
CA HIS A 198 -18.08 -17.66 -0.20
C HIS A 198 -18.46 -18.75 -1.21
N THR A 199 -17.49 -19.51 -1.74
CA THR A 199 -17.72 -20.65 -2.62
C THR A 199 -16.88 -21.87 -2.20
N PRO A 200 -17.10 -22.45 -1.00
CA PRO A 200 -16.31 -23.58 -0.53
C PRO A 200 -16.30 -24.76 -1.52
N GLY A 201 -15.16 -25.44 -1.63
CA GLY A 201 -14.92 -26.53 -2.59
C GLY A 201 -14.70 -26.09 -4.04
N HIS A 202 -14.76 -24.79 -4.33
CA HIS A 202 -14.52 -24.24 -5.67
C HIS A 202 -13.36 -23.23 -5.65
N PRO A 203 -12.33 -23.41 -6.49
CA PRO A 203 -11.22 -22.48 -6.54
C PRO A 203 -11.65 -21.16 -7.20
N VAL A 204 -11.26 -20.04 -6.60
CA VAL A 204 -11.44 -18.70 -7.15
C VAL A 204 -10.10 -18.20 -7.65
N LYS A 205 -10.05 -17.79 -8.92
CA LYS A 205 -8.86 -17.26 -9.58
C LYS A 205 -9.07 -15.78 -9.88
N VAL A 206 -8.08 -14.97 -9.54
CA VAL A 206 -7.99 -13.56 -9.94
C VAL A 206 -6.61 -13.30 -10.51
N ILE A 207 -6.56 -12.72 -11.71
CA ILE A 207 -5.35 -12.15 -12.30
C ILE A 207 -5.68 -10.70 -12.60
N LEU A 208 -4.86 -9.77 -12.08
CA LEU A 208 -5.04 -8.37 -12.38
C LEU A 208 -4.64 -8.08 -13.83
N SER A 209 -5.38 -7.20 -14.47
CA SER A 209 -4.94 -6.53 -15.69
C SER A 209 -3.70 -5.66 -15.42
N ARG A 210 -2.97 -5.30 -16.48
CA ARG A 210 -1.82 -4.40 -16.34
C ARG A 210 -2.22 -3.06 -15.72
N GLU A 211 -3.38 -2.52 -16.11
CA GLU A 211 -3.88 -1.26 -15.58
C GLU A 211 -4.17 -1.34 -14.08
N GLU A 212 -4.80 -2.43 -13.62
CA GLU A 212 -5.03 -2.66 -12.19
C GLU A 212 -3.73 -2.82 -11.41
N VAL A 213 -2.68 -3.41 -12.00
CA VAL A 213 -1.35 -3.44 -11.36
C VAL A 213 -0.79 -2.02 -11.17
N PHE A 214 -1.00 -1.10 -12.12
CA PHE A 214 -0.48 0.25 -12.02
C PHE A 214 -1.16 1.10 -10.93
N HIS A 215 -2.43 0.85 -10.64
CA HIS A 215 -3.23 1.69 -9.73
C HIS A 215 -3.66 1.01 -8.43
N GLY A 216 -3.80 -0.31 -8.43
CA GLY A 216 -4.34 -1.09 -7.31
C GLY A 216 -3.30 -1.92 -6.55
N THR A 217 -2.00 -1.74 -6.82
CA THR A 217 -0.93 -2.52 -6.16
C THR A 217 0.19 -1.63 -5.64
N PHE A 218 1.20 -2.26 -5.03
CA PHE A 218 2.36 -1.59 -4.45
C PHE A 218 3.23 -0.91 -5.50
N LEU A 219 3.69 0.27 -5.11
CA LEU A 219 4.51 1.16 -5.90
C LEU A 219 5.48 1.88 -4.96
N ARG A 220 6.59 2.36 -5.50
CA ARG A 220 7.46 3.24 -4.75
C ARG A 220 6.80 4.60 -4.69
N GLY A 221 6.39 5.02 -3.50
CA GLY A 221 5.73 6.30 -3.30
C GLY A 221 6.62 7.47 -3.68
N ASN A 222 5.97 8.59 -4.04
CA ASN A 222 6.66 9.82 -4.37
C ASN A 222 7.28 10.44 -3.11
N PHE A 223 8.22 11.36 -3.30
CA PHE A 223 8.68 12.20 -2.18
C PHE A 223 9.05 13.58 -2.67
N TRP A 224 8.93 14.53 -1.74
CA TRP A 224 9.56 15.83 -1.81
C TRP A 224 10.69 15.86 -0.77
N GLY A 225 11.80 16.50 -1.09
CA GLY A 225 12.95 16.57 -0.20
C GLY A 225 13.61 17.93 -0.30
N LYS A 226 13.86 18.56 0.84
CA LYS A 226 14.65 19.78 0.93
C LYS A 226 15.97 19.45 1.61
N VAL A 227 17.07 19.67 0.88
CA VAL A 227 18.43 19.37 1.34
C VAL A 227 19.21 20.66 1.40
N LYS A 228 19.79 20.92 2.56
CA LYS A 228 20.69 22.05 2.81
C LYS A 228 22.06 21.52 3.18
N THR A 229 23.09 21.91 2.44
CA THR A 229 24.46 21.41 2.62
C THR A 229 25.40 22.58 2.85
N ALA A 230 26.15 22.51 3.96
CA ALA A 230 27.25 23.43 4.26
C ALA A 230 28.58 22.83 3.78
N VAL A 231 29.38 23.64 3.08
CA VAL A 231 30.73 23.25 2.63
C VAL A 231 31.77 24.30 2.99
N THR A 232 33.02 23.87 3.16
CA THR A 232 34.17 24.78 3.26
C THR A 232 34.47 25.43 1.90
N LYS A 233 35.36 26.43 1.86
CA LYS A 233 35.80 27.06 0.60
C LYS A 233 36.52 26.06 -0.33
N GLU A 234 37.09 25.01 0.22
CA GLU A 234 37.75 23.91 -0.49
C GLU A 234 36.77 22.79 -0.89
N GLY A 235 35.47 22.96 -0.62
CA GLY A 235 34.42 22.02 -1.02
C GLY A 235 34.20 20.83 -0.09
N LYS A 236 34.76 20.83 1.14
CA LYS A 236 34.50 19.75 2.11
C LYS A 236 33.13 19.93 2.77
N ILE A 237 32.33 18.87 2.83
CA ILE A 237 31.03 18.87 3.51
C ILE A 237 31.24 18.99 5.03
N MET A 238 30.55 19.96 5.64
CA MET A 238 30.59 20.23 7.08
C MET A 238 29.31 19.78 7.78
N ALA A 239 28.16 20.05 7.16
CA ALA A 239 26.85 19.67 7.68
C ALA A 239 25.84 19.50 6.56
N GLU A 240 24.82 18.70 6.86
CA GLU A 240 23.66 18.50 6.01
C GLU A 240 22.40 18.53 6.88
N GLU A 241 21.38 19.24 6.43
CA GLU A 241 20.03 19.21 6.99
C GLU A 241 19.07 18.75 5.88
N VAL A 242 18.29 17.70 6.18
CA VAL A 242 17.37 17.09 5.23
C VAL A 242 15.98 17.05 5.84
N VAL A 243 15.01 17.60 5.12
CA VAL A 243 13.57 17.41 5.38
C VAL A 243 13.03 16.59 4.22
N LEU A 244 12.50 15.40 4.51
CA LEU A 244 12.08 14.43 3.49
C LEU A 244 10.71 13.82 3.80
N PRO A 245 9.61 14.53 3.48
CA PRO A 245 8.27 13.96 3.48
C PRO A 245 8.16 12.92 2.37
N TRP A 246 7.83 11.69 2.75
CA TRP A 246 7.74 10.55 1.85
C TRP A 246 6.33 9.97 1.90
N ASP A 247 5.66 9.96 0.75
CA ASP A 247 4.40 9.26 0.58
C ASP A 247 4.61 7.73 0.65
N LEU A 248 3.93 7.07 1.58
CA LEU A 248 3.89 5.61 1.65
C LEU A 248 2.68 4.99 0.95
N VAL A 249 1.70 5.79 0.56
CA VAL A 249 0.45 5.34 -0.08
C VAL A 249 0.05 6.33 -1.15
N VAL A 250 0.32 5.99 -2.40
CA VAL A 250 -0.01 6.89 -3.51
C VAL A 250 -1.51 6.96 -3.73
N VAL A 251 -2.03 8.16 -3.50
CA VAL A 251 -3.36 8.59 -3.91
C VAL A 251 -3.22 9.20 -5.31
N VAL A 252 -3.75 8.53 -6.34
CA VAL A 252 -3.87 9.12 -7.67
C VAL A 252 -5.24 9.81 -7.75
N SER A 253 -5.29 11.10 -8.07
CA SER A 253 -6.56 11.80 -8.31
C SER A 253 -7.11 11.52 -9.71
N LEU A 254 -8.43 11.62 -9.82
CA LEU A 254 -9.14 11.66 -11.10
C LEU A 254 -9.11 13.10 -11.63
N GLU A 255 -7.99 13.54 -12.20
CA GLU A 255 -8.06 14.59 -13.21
C GLU A 255 -7.99 13.93 -14.59
N GLU A 256 -9.15 13.99 -15.26
CA GLU A 256 -9.40 13.66 -16.67
C GLU A 256 -9.38 12.18 -17.09
N ARG A 257 -10.57 11.57 -17.09
CA ARG A 257 -11.11 10.74 -18.18
C ARG A 257 -12.61 10.53 -17.99
N LEU A 258 -13.39 11.46 -18.55
CA LEU A 258 -14.74 11.18 -19.05
C LEU A 258 -14.62 10.37 -20.35
#